data_AF-A0A8C5Z7P5-F1
#
_entry.id   AF-A0A8C5Z7P5-F1
#
_cell.length_a   1.000
_cell.length_b   1.000
_cell.length_c   1.000
_cell.angle_alpha   90.00
_cell.angle_beta   90.00
_cell.angle_gamma   90.00
#
_symmetry.space_group_name_H-M   'P 1'
#
loop_
_entity.id
_entity.type
_entity.pdbx_description
1 polymer ?
#
loop_
_entity_poly.entity_id
_entity_poly.type
_entity_poly.pdbx_seq_one_letter_code
_entity_poly.pdbx_strand_id
1 'polypeptide(L)'
;MDQSLLLIHNELLGTNLTVYWKSERCYRCLFQFLVNVSQSGKPGKPSIAEVTQHRSILQINDTLEEKEVCRFAGCKFGEFGNYSVLVKDSYNGVYEIACDLVVNKNPVDSDLRPSMAIPRKILPLLRKNTRLLASAVTTLHTVLKIKHDSIIGKGLSFDFRKITHVHIKKPINAYYRNTA
;
A
#
# COMPACT_ATOMS: atom_id res chain seq x y z
N MET A 1 -5.06 -9.87 24.70
CA MET A 1 -6.27 -9.20 24.16
C MET A 1 -5.85 -8.72 22.80
N ASP A 2 -6.22 -9.48 21.77
CA ASP A 2 -5.46 -9.54 20.51
C ASP A 2 -6.28 -8.86 19.40
N GLN A 3 -6.66 -7.60 19.65
CA GLN A 3 -7.57 -6.84 18.78
C GLN A 3 -6.82 -5.74 18.02
N SER A 4 -7.45 -5.27 16.94
CA SER A 4 -6.96 -4.17 16.12
C SER A 4 -7.99 -3.06 16.05
N LEU A 5 -7.50 -1.83 15.93
CA LEU A 5 -8.31 -0.62 15.97
C LEU A 5 -8.68 -0.20 14.55
N LEU A 6 -9.97 -0.08 14.28
CA LEU A 6 -10.50 0.48 13.04
C LEU A 6 -11.21 1.80 13.35
N LEU A 7 -10.71 2.88 12.76
CA LEU A 7 -11.31 4.21 12.82
C LEU A 7 -12.09 4.45 11.53
N ILE A 8 -13.35 4.84 11.62
CA ILE A 8 -14.18 5.15 10.46
C ILE A 8 -14.56 6.63 10.49
N HIS A 9 -14.15 7.36 9.47
CA HIS A 9 -14.47 8.76 9.24
C HIS A 9 -15.54 8.85 8.17
N ASN A 10 -16.69 9.42 8.53
CA ASN A 10 -17.80 9.67 7.62
C ASN A 10 -17.90 11.19 7.36
N GLU A 11 -17.45 11.62 6.19
CA GLU A 11 -17.53 13.00 5.70
C GLU A 11 -18.71 13.22 4.74
N LEU A 12 -19.56 12.21 4.53
CA LEU A 12 -20.78 12.37 3.73
C LEU A 12 -21.78 13.26 4.45
N LEU A 13 -22.36 14.20 3.73
CA LEU A 13 -23.37 15.11 4.25
C LEU A 13 -24.73 14.40 4.32
N GLY A 14 -25.39 14.45 5.47
CA GLY A 14 -26.76 13.94 5.64
C GLY A 14 -26.89 12.41 5.70
N THR A 15 -25.78 11.68 5.56
CA THR A 15 -25.81 10.21 5.39
C THR A 15 -25.17 9.52 6.60
N ASN A 16 -25.88 8.57 7.19
CA ASN A 16 -25.34 7.68 8.21
C ASN A 16 -24.86 6.39 7.55
N LEU A 17 -23.81 5.80 8.09
CA LEU A 17 -23.22 4.59 7.56
C LEU A 17 -23.34 3.44 8.54
N THR A 18 -23.57 2.24 8.02
CA THR A 18 -23.50 1.01 8.78
C THR A 18 -22.35 0.18 8.26
N VAL A 19 -21.45 -0.20 9.18
CA VAL A 19 -20.27 -1.01 8.85
C VAL A 19 -20.56 -2.46 9.21
N TYR A 20 -20.32 -3.33 8.23
CA TYR A 20 -20.41 -4.77 8.37
C TYR A 20 -19.07 -5.42 8.07
N TRP A 21 -18.89 -6.61 8.62
CA TRP A 21 -17.71 -7.42 8.34
C TRP A 21 -18.09 -8.88 8.08
N LYS A 22 -17.26 -9.56 7.29
CA LYS A 22 -17.36 -11.00 7.04
C LYS A 22 -15.97 -11.58 6.91
N SER A 23 -15.71 -12.75 7.48
CA SER A 23 -14.44 -13.46 7.24
C SER A 23 -14.36 -13.95 5.80
N GLU A 24 -13.22 -13.73 5.13
CA GLU A 24 -12.97 -14.31 3.79
C GLU A 24 -12.94 -15.83 3.83
N ARG A 25 -12.59 -16.42 4.98
CA ARG A 25 -12.51 -17.88 5.15
C ARG A 25 -13.88 -18.54 5.24
N CYS A 26 -14.94 -17.77 5.49
CA CYS A 26 -16.28 -18.32 5.63
C CYS A 26 -17.16 -17.96 4.43
N TYR A 27 -17.24 -18.85 3.44
CA TYR A 27 -18.02 -18.64 2.23
C TYR A 27 -19.52 -18.49 2.49
N ARG A 28 -20.07 -19.27 3.43
CA ARG A 28 -21.51 -19.30 3.76
C ARG A 28 -21.92 -18.35 4.91
N CYS A 29 -21.00 -17.60 5.48
CA CYS A 29 -21.35 -16.64 6.52
C CYS A 29 -22.05 -15.41 5.92
N LEU A 30 -22.97 -14.85 6.69
CA LEU A 30 -23.56 -13.54 6.42
C LEU A 30 -22.64 -12.43 6.94
N PHE A 31 -22.88 -11.22 6.45
CA PHE A 31 -22.26 -10.02 6.98
C PHE A 31 -22.74 -9.78 8.42
N GLN A 32 -21.79 -9.58 9.33
CA GLN A 32 -22.05 -9.27 10.72
C GLN A 32 -21.95 -7.77 10.95
N PHE A 33 -22.87 -7.23 11.73
CA PHE A 33 -22.84 -5.83 12.13
C PHE A 33 -21.58 -5.53 12.95
N LEU A 34 -20.92 -4.41 12.66
CA LEU A 34 -19.75 -3.93 13.38
C LEU A 34 -20.09 -2.67 14.18
N VAL A 35 -20.49 -1.60 13.49
CA VAL A 35 -20.75 -0.30 14.12
C VAL A 35 -21.61 0.58 13.21
N ASN A 36 -22.39 1.48 13.81
CA ASN A 36 -23.02 2.59 13.10
C ASN A 36 -22.16 3.86 13.21
N VAL A 37 -22.02 4.56 12.10
CA VAL A 37 -21.21 5.75 11.97
C VAL A 37 -22.13 6.88 11.58
N SER A 38 -22.46 7.72 12.56
CA SER A 38 -23.22 8.94 12.30
C SER A 38 -22.44 9.87 11.39
N GLN A 39 -23.14 10.71 10.64
CA GLN A 39 -22.52 11.81 9.93
C GLN A 39 -21.58 12.61 10.85
N SER A 40 -20.40 12.95 10.36
CA SER A 40 -19.48 13.85 11.05
C SER A 40 -19.52 15.19 10.31
N GLY A 41 -20.32 16.14 10.81
CA GLY A 41 -20.40 17.50 10.23
C GLY A 41 -19.11 18.32 10.37
N LYS A 42 -18.05 17.73 10.92
CA LYS A 42 -16.70 18.27 11.08
C LYS A 42 -15.70 17.12 10.93
N PRO A 43 -14.48 17.35 10.41
CA PRO A 43 -13.46 16.31 10.21
C PRO A 43 -12.85 15.71 11.52
N GLY A 44 -13.58 15.69 12.64
CA GLY A 44 -12.97 15.61 13.97
C GLY A 44 -13.18 14.31 14.75
N LYS A 45 -14.31 13.60 14.59
CA LYS A 45 -14.59 12.42 15.44
C LYS A 45 -14.89 11.19 14.60
N PRO A 46 -13.92 10.26 14.46
CA PRO A 46 -14.19 8.95 13.88
C PRO A 46 -15.00 8.08 14.84
N SER A 47 -15.78 7.16 14.27
CA SER A 47 -16.29 6.00 15.00
C SER A 47 -15.17 4.98 15.17
N ILE A 48 -15.13 4.35 16.34
CA ILE A 48 -14.14 3.33 16.68
C ILE A 48 -14.80 1.97 16.62
N ALA A 49 -14.16 1.01 15.95
CA ALA A 49 -14.54 -0.38 15.97
C ALA A 49 -13.31 -1.26 16.23
N GLU A 50 -13.56 -2.38 16.91
CA GLU A 50 -12.55 -3.41 17.14
C GLU A 50 -12.74 -4.52 16.10
N VAL A 51 -11.67 -4.85 15.38
CA VAL A 51 -11.68 -5.91 14.37
C VAL A 51 -10.61 -6.95 14.69
N THR A 52 -10.97 -8.21 14.46
CA THR A 52 -10.19 -9.38 14.88
C THR A 52 -9.11 -9.76 13.86
N GLN A 53 -8.15 -10.57 14.28
CA GLN A 53 -7.01 -11.00 13.47
C GLN A 53 -7.40 -12.03 12.39
N HIS A 54 -8.18 -11.63 11.38
CA HIS A 54 -8.47 -12.47 10.23
C HIS A 54 -8.56 -11.65 8.94
N ARG A 55 -8.34 -12.34 7.81
CA ARG A 55 -8.68 -11.81 6.50
C ARG A 55 -10.19 -11.65 6.43
N SER A 56 -10.66 -10.42 6.23
CA SER A 56 -12.07 -10.09 6.20
C SER A 56 -12.41 -9.20 5.02
N ILE A 57 -13.71 -9.22 4.71
CA ILE A 57 -14.38 -8.31 3.81
C ILE A 57 -15.09 -7.30 4.70
N LEU A 58 -14.73 -6.03 4.57
CA LEU A 58 -15.47 -4.92 5.13
C LEU A 58 -16.46 -4.41 4.10
N GLN A 59 -17.70 -4.19 4.53
CA GLN A 59 -18.74 -3.60 3.72
C GLN A 59 -19.34 -2.42 4.47
N ILE A 60 -19.44 -1.28 3.82
CA ILE A 60 -20.01 -0.05 4.37
C ILE A 60 -21.24 0.26 3.55
N ASN A 61 -22.38 0.37 4.22
CA ASN A 61 -23.66 0.67 3.60
C ASN A 61 -24.16 2.04 4.07
N ASP A 62 -24.93 2.69 3.22
CA ASP A 62 -25.84 3.76 3.63
C ASP A 62 -26.93 3.14 4.52
N THR A 63 -27.09 3.67 5.73
CA THR A 63 -28.08 3.17 6.69
C THR A 63 -29.52 3.39 6.21
N LEU A 64 -29.79 4.46 5.45
CA LEU A 64 -31.12 4.82 4.98
C LEU A 64 -31.48 4.08 3.69
N GLU A 65 -30.56 4.07 2.71
CA GLU A 65 -30.80 3.44 1.41
C GLU A 65 -30.53 1.93 1.41
N GLU A 66 -29.92 1.40 2.48
CA GLU A 66 -29.41 0.02 2.58
C GLU A 66 -28.48 -0.38 1.43
N LYS A 67 -27.90 0.62 0.76
CA LYS A 67 -27.08 0.47 -0.43
C LYS A 67 -25.62 0.32 -0.05
N GLU A 68 -24.93 -0.61 -0.71
CA GLU A 68 -23.48 -0.74 -0.60
C GLU A 68 -22.80 0.54 -1.12
N VAL A 69 -22.07 1.21 -0.23
CA VAL A 69 -21.27 2.39 -0.55
C VAL A 69 -19.85 1.95 -0.90
N CYS A 70 -19.25 1.15 -0.02
CA CYS A 70 -17.86 0.69 -0.19
C CYS A 70 -17.65 -0.73 0.30
N ARG A 71 -16.75 -1.43 -0.39
CA ARG A 71 -16.37 -2.80 -0.08
C ARG A 71 -14.88 -3.01 -0.22
N PHE A 72 -14.27 -3.45 0.87
CA PHE A 72 -12.85 -3.78 0.91
C PHE A 72 -12.70 -5.29 1.11
N ALA A 73 -12.33 -6.00 0.04
CA ALA A 73 -11.98 -7.41 0.10
C ALA A 73 -10.48 -7.56 0.39
N GLY A 74 -10.11 -8.62 1.13
CA GLY A 74 -8.72 -8.95 1.40
C GLY A 74 -8.06 -8.17 2.53
N CYS A 75 -8.83 -7.44 3.35
CA CYS A 75 -8.28 -6.71 4.48
C CYS A 75 -7.76 -7.69 5.54
N LYS A 76 -6.45 -7.67 5.79
CA LYS A 76 -5.84 -8.44 6.88
C LYS A 76 -5.74 -7.52 8.10
N PHE A 77 -6.73 -7.60 8.97
CA PHE A 77 -6.63 -7.03 10.30
C PHE A 77 -5.75 -7.91 11.17
N GLY A 78 -4.92 -7.30 12.01
CA GLY A 78 -3.95 -8.03 12.80
C GLY A 78 -3.63 -7.30 14.08
N GLU A 79 -3.12 -8.04 15.06
CA GLU A 79 -2.95 -7.60 16.43
C GLU A 79 -2.19 -6.26 16.53
N PHE A 80 -2.73 -5.34 17.35
CA PHE A 80 -2.19 -3.99 17.54
C PHE A 80 -2.13 -3.12 16.27
N GLY A 81 -2.74 -3.56 15.17
CA GLY A 81 -2.90 -2.76 13.96
C GLY A 81 -3.84 -1.59 14.19
N ASN A 82 -3.59 -0.47 13.51
CA ASN A 82 -4.44 0.71 13.51
C ASN A 82 -4.76 1.08 12.06
N TYR A 83 -6.04 1.11 11.74
CA TYR A 83 -6.56 1.33 10.42
C TYR A 83 -7.55 2.48 10.45
N SER A 84 -7.56 3.29 9.39
CA SER A 84 -8.56 4.34 9.18
C SER A 84 -9.26 4.13 7.85
N VAL A 85 -10.58 4.20 7.85
CA VAL A 85 -11.38 4.32 6.64
C VAL A 85 -11.93 5.73 6.58
N LEU A 86 -11.75 6.38 5.44
CA LEU A 86 -12.34 7.67 5.13
C LEU A 86 -13.38 7.49 4.04
N VAL A 87 -14.62 7.89 4.31
CA VAL A 87 -15.71 7.93 3.34
C VAL A 87 -16.04 9.39 3.06
N LYS A 88 -15.94 9.81 1.80
CA LYS A 88 -16.12 11.19 1.38
C LYS A 88 -16.78 11.27 0.02
N ASP A 89 -17.34 12.44 -0.28
CA ASP A 89 -17.78 12.76 -1.63
C ASP A 89 -16.58 13.08 -2.52
N SER A 90 -16.62 12.56 -3.74
CA SER A 90 -15.64 12.81 -4.79
C SER A 90 -16.35 13.44 -5.97
N TYR A 91 -15.79 14.54 -6.46
CA TYR A 91 -16.32 15.26 -7.62
C TYR A 91 -15.29 15.20 -8.75
N ASN A 92 -15.52 14.28 -9.69
CA ASN A 92 -14.71 14.16 -10.91
C ASN A 92 -15.61 14.31 -12.15
N GLY A 93 -16.48 15.32 -12.12
CA GLY A 93 -17.52 15.57 -13.14
C GLY A 93 -18.84 14.81 -12.89
N VAL A 94 -18.80 13.75 -12.10
CA VAL A 94 -19.97 13.02 -11.55
C VAL A 94 -19.82 12.98 -10.02
N TYR A 95 -20.94 13.07 -9.30
CA TYR A 95 -20.97 12.89 -7.84
C TYR A 95 -20.85 11.40 -7.53
N GLU A 96 -19.71 11.00 -6.99
CA GLU A 96 -19.42 9.62 -6.61
C GLU A 96 -18.90 9.57 -5.18
N ILE A 97 -19.20 8.50 -4.45
CA ILE A 97 -18.66 8.29 -3.12
C ILE A 97 -17.29 7.61 -3.25
N ALA A 98 -16.27 8.19 -2.64
CA ALA A 98 -14.94 7.62 -2.56
C ALA A 98 -14.64 7.11 -1.16
N CYS A 99 -14.02 5.93 -1.07
CA CYS A 99 -13.52 5.40 0.19
C CYS A 99 -12.04 5.06 0.14
N ASP A 100 -11.30 5.60 1.10
CA ASP A 100 -9.87 5.39 1.26
C ASP A 100 -9.62 4.58 2.54
N LEU A 101 -8.96 3.41 2.41
CA LEU A 101 -8.49 2.62 3.55
C LEU A 101 -7.00 2.86 3.76
N VAL A 102 -6.64 3.33 4.95
CA VAL A 102 -5.28 3.67 5.36
C VAL A 102 -4.83 2.79 6.52
N VAL A 103 -3.61 2.29 6.46
CA VAL A 103 -2.95 1.59 7.57
C VAL A 103 -2.10 2.60 8.33
N ASN A 104 -2.60 3.07 9.48
CA ASN A 104 -1.88 4.02 10.34
C ASN A 104 -0.75 3.35 11.11
N LYS A 105 -1.01 2.13 11.61
CA LYS A 105 -0.02 1.29 12.29
C LYS A 105 -0.12 -0.11 11.75
N ASN A 106 0.99 -0.61 11.22
CA ASN A 106 1.07 -1.99 10.74
C ASN A 106 0.80 -2.95 11.90
N PRO A 107 0.01 -4.02 11.67
CA PRO A 107 -0.19 -5.04 12.67
C PRO A 107 1.13 -5.76 12.97
N VAL A 108 1.21 -6.36 14.16
CA VAL A 108 2.27 -7.33 14.43
C VAL A 108 1.94 -8.57 13.60
N ASP A 109 2.70 -8.78 12.51
CA ASP A 109 2.48 -9.92 11.65
C ASP A 109 3.01 -11.19 12.35
N SER A 110 2.10 -11.89 13.02
CA SER A 110 2.38 -13.23 13.55
C SER A 110 2.29 -14.32 12.48
N ASP A 111 2.15 -13.96 11.19
CA ASP A 111 2.60 -14.83 10.11
C ASP A 111 4.14 -14.86 10.16
N LEU A 112 4.67 -15.64 11.10
CA LEU A 112 5.91 -16.34 10.89
C LEU A 112 5.72 -17.18 9.62
N ARG A 113 5.94 -16.56 8.45
CA ARG A 113 6.59 -17.32 7.39
C ARG A 113 7.82 -17.91 8.08
N PRO A 114 8.08 -19.23 7.99
CA PRO A 114 9.43 -19.70 8.19
C PRO A 114 10.24 -18.75 7.32
N SER A 115 11.14 -17.98 7.94
CA SER A 115 12.15 -17.24 7.20
C SER A 115 12.65 -18.27 6.21
N MET A 116 12.30 -18.10 4.92
CA MET A 116 13.06 -18.75 3.87
C MET A 116 14.40 -18.06 4.00
N ALA A 117 15.20 -18.57 4.94
CA ALA A 117 16.59 -18.29 5.07
C ALA A 117 17.07 -18.47 3.65
N ILE A 118 17.44 -17.35 3.02
CA ILE A 118 18.05 -17.38 1.70
C ILE A 118 19.13 -18.43 1.85
N PRO A 119 19.03 -19.59 1.17
CA PRO A 119 19.96 -20.68 1.40
C PRO A 119 21.34 -20.05 1.22
N ARG A 120 22.26 -20.23 2.19
CA ARG A 120 23.58 -19.55 2.23
C ARG A 120 24.33 -19.58 0.89
N LYS A 121 23.95 -20.47 -0.03
CA LYS A 121 24.40 -20.58 -1.42
C LYS A 121 23.94 -19.45 -2.37
N ILE A 122 22.81 -18.76 -2.15
CA ILE A 122 22.31 -17.68 -3.03
C ILE A 122 22.92 -16.31 -2.67
N LEU A 123 23.21 -16.07 -1.39
CA LEU A 123 23.85 -14.83 -0.93
C LEU A 123 25.17 -14.50 -1.66
N PRO A 124 26.10 -15.45 -1.90
CA PRO A 124 27.32 -15.16 -2.67
C PRO A 124 27.06 -14.85 -4.16
N LEU A 125 25.97 -15.36 -4.76
CA LEU A 125 25.61 -15.04 -6.14
C LEU A 125 25.06 -13.61 -6.26
N LEU A 126 24.20 -13.20 -5.34
CA LEU A 126 23.73 -11.80 -5.25
C LEU A 126 24.90 -10.84 -4.94
N ARG A 127 25.84 -11.25 -4.08
CA ARG A 127 27.04 -10.47 -3.76
C ARG A 127 28.03 -10.37 -4.93
N LYS A 128 28.11 -11.39 -5.79
CA LYS A 128 28.88 -11.33 -7.04
C LYS A 128 28.24 -10.37 -8.06
N ASN A 129 26.93 -10.45 -8.26
CA ASN A 129 26.24 -9.57 -9.21
C ASN A 129 26.31 -8.09 -8.80
N THR A 130 26.23 -7.79 -7.50
CA THR A 130 26.43 -6.41 -7.00
C THR A 130 27.86 -5.91 -7.16
N ARG A 131 28.89 -6.75 -6.96
CA ARG A 131 30.29 -6.37 -7.23
C ARG A 131 30.57 -6.19 -8.72
N LEU A 132 29.99 -7.02 -9.59
CA LEU A 132 30.11 -6.90 -11.03
C LEU A 132 29.47 -5.61 -11.54
N LEU A 133 28.28 -5.26 -11.04
CA LEU A 133 27.64 -3.97 -11.34
C LEU A 133 28.47 -2.79 -10.84
N ALA A 134 29.01 -2.84 -9.61
CA ALA A 134 29.86 -1.78 -9.08
C ALA A 134 31.14 -1.62 -9.91
N SER A 135 31.76 -2.73 -10.34
CA SER A 135 32.95 -2.71 -11.20
C SER A 135 32.63 -2.16 -12.59
N ALA A 136 31.49 -2.55 -13.18
CA ALA A 136 31.08 -2.03 -14.48
C ALA A 136 30.81 -0.52 -14.42
N VAL A 137 30.19 -0.03 -13.35
CA VAL A 137 29.94 1.40 -13.13
C VAL A 137 31.24 2.18 -12.95
N THR A 138 32.21 1.67 -12.17
CA THR A 138 33.50 2.35 -12.00
C THR A 138 34.32 2.37 -13.28
N THR A 139 34.33 1.27 -14.06
CA THR A 139 34.98 1.24 -15.38
C THR A 139 34.32 2.20 -16.37
N LEU A 140 32.98 2.29 -16.39
CA LEU A 140 32.28 3.25 -17.24
C LEU A 140 32.62 4.69 -16.85
N HIS A 141 32.71 4.97 -15.55
CA HIS A 141 33.05 6.29 -15.03
C HIS A 141 34.51 6.70 -15.36
N THR A 142 35.47 5.78 -15.26
CA THR A 142 36.86 6.06 -15.67
C THR A 142 37.00 6.21 -17.18
N VAL A 143 36.31 5.39 -17.99
CA VAL A 143 36.32 5.54 -19.45
C VAL A 143 35.70 6.88 -19.89
N LEU A 144 34.59 7.29 -19.26
CA LEU A 144 33.97 8.61 -19.50
C LEU A 144 34.91 9.75 -19.11
N LYS A 145 35.64 9.62 -17.99
CA LYS A 145 36.62 10.62 -17.55
C LYS A 145 37.82 10.73 -18.49
N ILE A 146 38.38 9.62 -18.94
CA ILE A 146 39.48 9.60 -19.93
C ILE A 146 39.02 10.21 -21.26
N LYS A 147 37.78 9.93 -21.69
CA LYS A 147 37.22 10.53 -22.91
C LYS A 147 36.96 12.03 -22.75
N HIS A 148 36.54 12.49 -21.58
CA HIS A 148 36.41 13.91 -21.25
C HIS A 148 37.75 14.64 -21.30
N ASP A 149 38.80 14.09 -20.71
CA ASP A 149 40.13 14.69 -20.70
C ASP A 149 40.75 14.72 -22.11
N SER A 150 40.45 13.72 -22.95
CA SER A 150 40.82 13.70 -24.38
C SER A 150 40.04 14.71 -25.23
N ILE A 151 38.79 15.05 -24.86
CA ILE A 151 37.96 16.05 -25.53
C ILE A 151 38.35 17.48 -25.11
N ILE A 152 38.71 17.70 -23.84
CA ILE A 152 39.22 19.00 -23.36
C ILE A 152 40.56 19.36 -24.01
N GLY A 153 41.45 18.38 -24.25
CA GLY A 153 42.69 18.58 -25.01
C GLY A 153 42.49 18.99 -26.48
N LYS A 154 41.26 18.92 -27.01
CA LYS A 154 40.87 19.34 -28.38
C LYS A 154 39.98 20.59 -28.42
N GLY A 155 39.83 21.32 -27.31
CA GLY A 155 39.16 22.62 -27.27
C GLY A 155 37.62 22.59 -27.35
N LEU A 156 36.98 21.45 -27.12
CA LEU A 156 35.51 21.35 -27.02
C LEU A 156 35.09 21.15 -25.57
N SER A 157 34.47 22.17 -24.96
CA SER A 157 33.93 22.11 -23.59
C SER A 157 32.52 21.49 -23.59
N PHE A 158 32.32 20.41 -22.85
CA PHE A 158 31.00 19.78 -22.64
C PHE A 158 30.59 19.88 -21.17
N ASP A 159 29.42 20.45 -20.89
CA ASP A 159 28.86 20.61 -19.54
C ASP A 159 28.14 19.32 -19.08
N PHE A 160 28.68 18.66 -18.06
CA PHE A 160 28.14 17.41 -17.49
C PHE A 160 26.95 17.62 -16.53
N ARG A 161 26.53 18.84 -16.21
CA ARG A 161 25.38 19.08 -15.31
C ARG A 161 24.03 18.64 -15.87
N LYS A 162 23.93 18.29 -17.16
CA LYS A 162 22.68 17.79 -17.78
C LYS A 162 22.47 16.28 -17.71
N ILE A 163 23.44 15.48 -17.23
CA ILE A 163 23.28 14.01 -17.10
C ILE A 163 22.93 13.65 -15.65
N THR A 164 21.83 14.20 -15.13
CA THR A 164 21.32 13.88 -13.78
C THR A 164 19.96 13.19 -13.77
N HIS A 165 19.45 12.76 -14.93
CA HIS A 165 18.20 11.98 -15.00
C HIS A 165 18.42 10.60 -15.61
N VAL A 166 19.11 9.73 -14.87
CA VAL A 166 18.93 8.28 -15.03
C VAL A 166 17.86 7.85 -14.02
N HIS A 167 16.63 7.73 -14.48
CA HIS A 167 15.55 7.10 -13.72
C HIS A 167 15.90 5.62 -13.52
N ILE A 168 16.40 5.27 -12.33
CA ILE A 168 16.43 3.89 -11.87
C ILE A 168 14.98 3.51 -11.53
N LYS A 169 14.25 2.97 -12.51
CA LYS A 169 12.97 2.29 -12.26
C LYS A 169 13.26 1.13 -11.29
N LYS A 170 12.78 1.25 -10.05
CA LYS A 170 12.68 0.12 -9.12
C LYS A 170 11.95 -1.03 -9.82
N PRO A 171 12.36 -2.30 -9.65
CA PRO A 171 11.58 -3.42 -10.12
C PRO A 171 10.26 -3.47 -9.35
N ILE A 172 9.17 -3.25 -10.08
CA ILE A 172 7.80 -3.51 -9.64
C ILE A 172 7.69 -5.01 -9.42
N ASN A 173 7.40 -5.44 -8.19
CA ASN A 173 6.99 -6.80 -7.91
C ASN A 173 5.68 -7.07 -8.68
N ALA A 174 5.78 -7.87 -9.73
CA ALA A 174 4.65 -8.30 -10.53
C ALA A 174 3.73 -9.20 -9.68
N TYR A 175 2.47 -8.77 -9.65
CA TYR A 175 1.32 -9.49 -9.13
C TYR A 175 1.18 -10.85 -9.82
N TYR A 176 1.00 -11.92 -9.05
CA TYR A 176 0.54 -13.21 -9.56
C TYR A 176 -0.88 -13.03 -10.11
N ARG A 177 -1.05 -13.19 -11.43
CA ARG A 177 -2.33 -13.38 -12.10
C ARG A 177 -2.33 -14.81 -12.62
N ASN A 178 -2.95 -15.72 -11.87
CA ASN A 178 -3.28 -17.06 -12.37
C ASN A 178 -4.79 -17.12 -12.62
N THR A 179 -5.15 -17.00 -13.89
CA THR A 179 -6.38 -17.52 -14.48
C THR A 179 -6.15 -18.98 -14.87
N ALA A 180 -7.02 -19.86 -14.39
CA ALA A 180 -7.47 -21.06 -15.07
C ALA A 180 -8.91 -21.32 -14.61
#